data_AF-A0A849UY80-F1
#
_entry.id   AF-A0A849UY80-F1
#
_cell.length_a   1.000
_cell.length_b   1.000
_cell.length_c   1.000
_cell.angle_alpha   90.00
_cell.angle_beta   90.00
_cell.angle_gamma   90.00
#
_symmetry.space_group_name_H-M   'P 1'
#
loop_
_entity.id
_entity.type
_entity.pdbx_description
1 polymer ?
#
loop_
_entity_poly.entity_id
_entity_poly.type
_entity_poly.pdbx_seq_one_letter_code
_entity_poly.pdbx_strand_id
1 'polypeptide(L)'
;MNKILFFILGVFFTVNSIAQKVSNTLISKFPQTLVINIYNDVLSKMELPENLQIKLALLYAKRDSLILKELSNPSENISYNRFADSLLYAIEIKFKKLLDSAKKREYFVKVERARAVNYPIIQDTIYMDIQMDSQFGLALALYEKFRLKPFQKDSLIYYATLLKQKEMYFKQNLDSGYFDKAAFESLYMPKCLTELEYNGLLSIKNKVVAETNSRNTWYDLAKQKLVTQVGRNDSIFQLKMYYILRATVWDKFAHLPQLRNSMIQSIKPPYLLQKAWATKNELDYQEKKYSW
;
A
#
# COMPACT_ATOMS: atom_id res chain seq x y z
N MET A 1 -33.36 -16.15 -42.53
CA MET A 1 -32.90 -16.16 -41.13
C MET A 1 -31.37 -16.41 -41.01
N ASN A 2 -30.51 -15.89 -41.91
CA ASN A 2 -29.07 -16.24 -41.95
C ASN A 2 -28.08 -15.04 -41.97
N LYS A 3 -28.51 -13.82 -41.63
CA LYS A 3 -27.62 -12.63 -41.66
C LYS A 3 -27.09 -12.18 -40.29
N ILE A 4 -27.61 -12.72 -39.18
CA ILE A 4 -27.22 -12.31 -37.82
C ILE A 4 -26.05 -13.14 -37.28
N LEU A 5 -25.80 -14.33 -37.82
CA LEU A 5 -24.73 -15.22 -37.32
C LEU A 5 -23.31 -14.79 -37.75
N PHE A 6 -23.16 -14.02 -38.83
CA PHE A 6 -21.85 -13.56 -39.30
C PHE A 6 -21.31 -12.34 -38.54
N PHE A 7 -22.16 -11.59 -37.85
CA PHE A 7 -21.72 -10.42 -37.08
C PHE A 7 -21.13 -10.80 -35.72
N ILE A 8 -21.49 -11.98 -35.19
CA ILE A 8 -20.99 -12.48 -33.90
C ILE A 8 -19.63 -13.19 -34.05
N LEU A 9 -19.31 -13.73 -35.25
CA LEU A 9 -17.98 -14.27 -35.53
C LEU A 9 -16.93 -13.21 -35.95
N GLY A 10 -17.36 -12.00 -36.34
CA GLY A 10 -16.45 -10.91 -36.74
C GLY A 10 -15.79 -10.15 -35.59
N VAL A 11 -16.28 -10.29 -34.35
CA VAL A 11 -15.73 -9.57 -33.18
C VAL A 11 -14.62 -10.38 -32.48
N PHE A 12 -14.38 -11.63 -32.89
CA PHE A 12 -13.34 -12.49 -32.29
C PHE A 12 -11.95 -12.41 -32.95
N PHE A 13 -11.77 -11.62 -34.01
CA PHE A 13 -10.47 -11.48 -34.70
C PHE A 13 -10.10 -10.01 -34.90
N THR A 14 -9.53 -9.37 -33.87
CA THR A 14 -8.48 -8.32 -34.00
C THR A 14 -7.87 -7.97 -32.63
N VAL A 15 -7.58 -8.95 -31.78
CA VAL A 15 -6.46 -8.78 -30.82
C VAL A 15 -5.22 -9.31 -31.51
N ASN A 16 -4.82 -8.67 -32.61
CA ASN A 16 -3.44 -8.77 -33.09
C ASN A 16 -2.59 -8.04 -32.04
N SER A 17 -2.27 -8.75 -30.96
CA SER A 17 -1.15 -8.44 -30.08
C SER A 17 0.11 -8.60 -30.94
N ILE A 18 0.40 -7.61 -31.77
CA ILE A 18 1.68 -7.51 -32.44
C ILE A 18 2.67 -7.25 -31.31
N ALA A 19 3.30 -8.33 -30.83
CA ALA A 19 4.33 -8.23 -29.83
C ALA A 19 5.38 -7.25 -30.34
N GLN A 20 5.71 -6.26 -29.52
CA GLN A 20 6.65 -5.24 -29.96
C GLN A 20 8.01 -5.90 -30.21
N LYS A 21 8.61 -5.61 -31.37
CA LYS A 21 9.98 -6.04 -31.65
C LYS A 21 10.93 -5.41 -30.63
N VAL A 22 11.77 -6.26 -30.03
CA VAL A 22 12.84 -5.81 -29.14
C VAL A 22 13.85 -5.01 -29.96
N SER A 23 14.28 -3.85 -29.45
CA SER A 23 15.32 -3.03 -30.09
C SER A 23 16.61 -3.84 -30.29
N ASN A 24 17.21 -3.74 -31.48
CA ASN A 24 18.53 -4.34 -31.78
C ASN A 24 19.61 -3.81 -30.82
N THR A 25 19.51 -2.54 -30.41
CA THR A 25 20.40 -1.92 -29.42
C THR A 25 20.25 -2.56 -28.05
N LEU A 26 19.03 -2.96 -27.65
CA LEU A 26 18.81 -3.65 -26.40
C LEU A 26 19.38 -5.07 -26.43
N ILE A 27 19.20 -5.78 -27.55
CA ILE A 27 19.76 -7.12 -27.78
C ILE A 27 21.30 -7.09 -27.74
N SER A 28 21.93 -6.08 -28.35
CA SER A 28 23.39 -6.00 -28.43
C SER A 28 24.07 -5.51 -27.15
N LYS A 29 23.38 -4.73 -26.32
CA LYS A 29 23.97 -4.12 -25.11
C LYS A 29 23.79 -4.92 -23.82
N PHE A 30 22.79 -5.80 -23.74
CA PHE A 30 22.43 -6.46 -22.49
C PHE A 30 22.45 -7.99 -22.62
N PRO A 31 22.71 -8.72 -21.51
CA PRO A 31 22.65 -10.17 -21.50
C PRO A 31 21.29 -10.70 -21.98
N GLN A 32 21.32 -11.78 -22.76
CA GLN A 32 20.12 -12.36 -23.38
C GLN A 32 19.03 -12.70 -22.36
N THR A 33 19.41 -13.17 -21.17
CA THR A 33 18.47 -13.48 -20.07
C THR A 33 17.70 -12.25 -19.59
N LEU A 34 18.36 -11.11 -19.46
CA LEU A 34 17.73 -9.84 -19.09
C LEU A 34 16.79 -9.35 -20.19
N VAL A 35 17.20 -9.48 -21.45
CA VAL A 35 16.38 -9.13 -22.62
C VAL A 35 15.09 -9.97 -22.66
N ILE A 36 15.20 -11.28 -22.45
CA ILE A 36 14.06 -12.20 -22.36
C ILE A 36 13.12 -11.78 -21.23
N ASN A 37 13.66 -11.46 -20.05
CA ASN A 37 12.86 -11.03 -18.91
C ASN A 37 12.08 -9.75 -19.21
N ILE A 38 12.72 -8.75 -19.83
CA ILE A 38 12.04 -7.49 -20.21
C ILE A 38 10.96 -7.72 -21.26
N TYR A 39 11.22 -8.59 -22.23
CA TYR A 39 10.23 -8.94 -23.24
C TYR A 39 9.03 -9.63 -22.60
N ASN A 40 9.27 -10.68 -21.81
CA ASN A 40 8.22 -11.44 -21.15
C ASN A 40 7.44 -10.59 -20.17
N ASP A 41 8.09 -9.70 -19.43
CA ASP A 41 7.44 -8.86 -18.44
C ASP A 41 6.63 -7.73 -19.07
N VAL A 42 7.22 -7.00 -20.02
CA VAL A 42 6.73 -5.69 -20.45
C VAL A 42 6.47 -5.62 -21.96
N LEU A 43 7.47 -5.91 -22.81
CA LEU A 43 7.35 -5.62 -24.26
C LEU A 43 6.37 -6.55 -24.99
N SER A 44 6.13 -7.75 -24.47
CA SER A 44 5.07 -8.65 -24.95
C SER A 44 3.66 -8.11 -24.70
N LYS A 45 3.52 -7.10 -23.83
CA LYS A 45 2.23 -6.59 -23.37
C LYS A 45 2.00 -5.12 -23.71
N MET A 46 3.05 -4.35 -23.95
CA MET A 46 2.93 -2.94 -24.29
C MET A 46 4.06 -2.47 -25.19
N GLU A 47 3.76 -1.46 -26.01
CA GLU A 47 4.76 -0.80 -26.82
C GLU A 47 5.51 0.28 -26.03
N LEU A 48 6.83 0.17 -26.01
CA LEU A 48 7.78 1.12 -25.46
C LEU A 48 8.74 1.61 -26.54
N PRO A 49 8.87 2.93 -26.75
CA PRO A 49 9.93 3.48 -27.59
C PRO A 49 11.31 3.00 -27.12
N GLU A 50 12.25 2.88 -28.06
CA GLU A 50 13.58 2.31 -27.82
C GLU A 50 14.30 2.94 -26.61
N ASN A 51 14.24 4.26 -26.46
CA ASN A 51 14.85 4.94 -25.32
C ASN A 51 14.30 4.47 -23.96
N LEU A 52 13.01 4.14 -23.87
CA LEU A 52 12.37 3.59 -22.67
C LEU A 52 12.70 2.12 -22.47
N GLN A 53 12.85 1.34 -23.56
CA GLN A 53 13.34 -0.04 -23.45
C GLN A 53 14.75 -0.08 -22.85
N ILE A 54 15.66 0.79 -23.32
CA ILE A 54 17.04 0.88 -22.79
C ILE A 54 17.05 1.33 -21.32
N LYS A 55 16.23 2.33 -20.94
CA LYS A 55 16.12 2.76 -19.54
C LYS A 55 15.57 1.64 -18.63
N LEU A 56 14.58 0.88 -19.10
CA LEU A 56 14.06 -0.28 -18.39
C LEU A 56 15.15 -1.35 -18.21
N ALA A 57 15.96 -1.61 -19.25
CA ALA A 57 17.08 -2.53 -19.17
C ALA A 57 18.15 -2.13 -18.16
N LEU A 58 18.49 -0.85 -18.09
CA LEU A 58 19.40 -0.34 -17.05
C LEU A 58 18.83 -0.54 -15.64
N LEU A 59 17.52 -0.39 -15.45
CA LEU A 59 16.89 -0.63 -14.16
C LEU A 59 16.92 -2.13 -13.79
N TYR A 60 16.62 -3.02 -14.74
CA TYR A 60 16.71 -4.48 -14.53
C TYR A 60 18.16 -4.92 -14.26
N ALA A 61 19.15 -4.39 -14.99
CA ALA A 61 20.56 -4.69 -14.76
C ALA A 61 21.01 -4.26 -13.36
N LYS A 62 20.56 -3.08 -12.91
CA LYS A 62 20.80 -2.60 -11.55
C LYS A 62 20.15 -3.51 -10.50
N ARG A 63 18.96 -4.05 -10.76
CA ARG A 63 18.32 -5.06 -9.91
C ARG A 63 19.24 -6.24 -9.69
N ASP A 64 19.67 -6.82 -10.80
CA ASP A 64 20.34 -8.12 -10.80
C ASP A 64 21.71 -7.96 -10.14
N SER A 65 22.40 -6.83 -10.37
CA SER A 65 23.62 -6.48 -9.63
C SER A 65 23.41 -6.34 -8.12
N LEU A 66 22.31 -5.72 -7.67
CA LEU A 66 22.02 -5.59 -6.24
C LEU A 66 21.64 -6.94 -5.60
N ILE A 67 20.87 -7.77 -6.31
CA ILE A 67 20.54 -9.14 -5.89
C ILE A 67 21.82 -9.97 -5.76
N LEU A 68 22.70 -9.95 -6.75
CA LEU A 68 23.98 -10.67 -6.72
C LEU A 68 24.88 -10.19 -5.58
N LYS A 69 24.91 -8.88 -5.32
CA LYS A 69 25.68 -8.31 -4.19
C LYS A 69 25.17 -8.81 -2.85
N GLU A 70 23.85 -8.89 -2.67
CA GLU A 70 23.24 -9.40 -1.43
C GLU A 70 23.45 -10.91 -1.29
N LEU A 71 23.32 -11.68 -2.39
CA LEU A 71 23.63 -13.12 -2.40
C LEU A 71 25.09 -13.42 -2.04
N SER A 72 26.00 -12.52 -2.40
CA SER A 72 27.43 -12.65 -2.11
C SER A 72 27.78 -12.25 -0.66
N ASN A 73 26.83 -11.66 0.08
CA ASN A 73 27.05 -11.20 1.45
C ASN A 73 25.78 -11.46 2.29
N PRO A 74 25.45 -12.74 2.56
CA PRO A 74 24.19 -13.12 3.20
C PRO A 74 24.15 -12.55 4.62
N SER A 75 23.47 -11.42 4.79
CA SER A 75 23.14 -10.92 6.12
C SER A 75 22.15 -11.90 6.76
N GLU A 76 22.41 -12.35 7.99
CA GLU A 76 21.69 -13.46 8.65
C GLU A 76 20.19 -13.20 8.91
N ASN A 77 19.62 -12.05 8.55
CA ASN A 77 18.28 -11.65 8.98
C ASN A 77 17.33 -11.14 7.88
N ILE A 78 17.75 -11.05 6.62
CA ILE A 78 16.85 -10.63 5.53
C ILE A 78 16.51 -11.85 4.67
N SER A 79 15.26 -12.30 4.76
CA SER A 79 14.72 -13.29 3.82
C SER A 79 14.94 -12.79 2.39
N TYR A 80 15.77 -13.50 1.62
CA TYR A 80 16.15 -13.18 0.23
C TYR A 80 14.94 -12.75 -0.63
N ASN A 81 13.81 -13.44 -0.47
CA ASN A 81 12.57 -13.13 -1.17
C ASN A 81 12.04 -11.72 -0.84
N ARG A 82 12.14 -11.25 0.42
CA ARG A 82 11.73 -9.89 0.80
C ARG A 82 12.65 -8.83 0.19
N PHE A 83 13.95 -9.10 0.09
CA PHE A 83 14.91 -8.19 -0.53
C PHE A 83 14.68 -8.08 -2.04
N ALA A 84 14.52 -9.23 -2.72
CA ALA A 84 14.23 -9.29 -4.15
C ALA A 84 12.89 -8.59 -4.49
N ASP A 85 11.84 -8.82 -3.70
CA ASP A 85 10.54 -8.15 -3.87
C ASP A 85 10.65 -6.62 -3.68
N SER A 86 11.39 -6.16 -2.67
CA SER A 86 11.61 -4.73 -2.41
C SER A 86 12.40 -4.05 -3.53
N LEU A 87 13.41 -4.72 -4.09
CA LEU A 87 14.17 -4.22 -5.23
C LEU A 87 13.34 -4.17 -6.51
N LEU A 88 12.54 -5.20 -6.78
CA LEU A 88 11.61 -5.23 -7.91
C LEU A 88 10.66 -4.04 -7.83
N TYR A 89 10.11 -3.78 -6.64
CA TYR A 89 9.25 -2.64 -6.37
C TYR A 89 9.93 -1.29 -6.60
N ALA A 90 11.16 -1.12 -6.11
CA ALA A 90 11.92 0.12 -6.31
C ALA A 90 12.19 0.41 -7.80
N ILE A 91 12.34 -0.64 -8.61
CA ILE A 91 12.52 -0.54 -10.06
C ILE A 91 11.22 -0.22 -10.77
N GLU A 92 10.11 -0.86 -10.39
CA GLU A 92 8.80 -0.57 -10.96
C GLU A 92 8.38 0.88 -10.69
N ILE A 93 8.65 1.43 -9.50
CA ILE A 93 8.41 2.85 -9.23
C ILE A 93 9.24 3.73 -10.16
N LYS A 94 10.55 3.44 -10.27
CA LYS A 94 11.46 4.24 -11.11
C LYS A 94 11.03 4.18 -12.57
N PHE A 95 10.61 3.00 -13.04
CA PHE A 95 10.12 2.83 -14.39
C PHE A 95 8.80 3.58 -14.62
N LYS A 96 7.83 3.47 -13.72
CA LYS A 96 6.56 4.22 -13.81
C LYS A 96 6.80 5.73 -13.85
N LYS A 97 7.81 6.25 -13.15
CA LYS A 97 8.17 7.68 -13.23
C LYS A 97 8.67 8.11 -14.62
N LEU A 98 9.16 7.17 -15.43
CA LEU A 98 9.60 7.42 -16.81
C LEU A 98 8.44 7.41 -17.83
N LEU A 99 7.26 6.93 -17.42
CA LEU A 99 6.09 6.86 -18.27
C LEU A 99 5.23 8.12 -18.13
N ASP A 100 4.67 8.59 -19.25
CA ASP A 100 3.60 9.59 -19.22
C ASP A 100 2.29 9.00 -18.63
N SER A 101 1.31 9.87 -18.39
CA SER A 101 0.03 9.47 -17.78
C SER A 101 -0.74 8.43 -18.59
N ALA A 102 -0.68 8.47 -19.92
CA ALA A 102 -1.36 7.52 -20.79
C ALA A 102 -0.67 6.15 -20.75
N LYS A 103 0.67 6.13 -20.83
CA LYS A 103 1.50 4.93 -20.74
C LYS A 103 1.50 4.31 -19.35
N LYS A 104 1.37 5.09 -18.28
CA LYS A 104 1.12 4.56 -16.91
C LYS A 104 -0.17 3.76 -16.84
N ARG A 105 -1.24 4.28 -17.45
CA ARG A 105 -2.53 3.58 -17.51
C ARG A 105 -2.42 2.31 -18.36
N GLU A 106 -1.77 2.38 -19.51
CA GLU A 106 -1.53 1.21 -20.36
C GLU A 106 -0.70 0.14 -19.64
N TYR A 107 0.38 0.53 -18.95
CA TYR A 107 1.20 -0.37 -18.13
C TYR A 107 0.36 -1.08 -17.07
N PHE A 108 -0.47 -0.34 -16.31
CA PHE A 108 -1.36 -0.96 -15.32
C PHE A 108 -2.31 -1.99 -15.96
N VAL A 109 -3.00 -1.60 -17.04
CA VAL A 109 -4.02 -2.45 -17.68
C VAL A 109 -3.43 -3.66 -18.38
N LYS A 110 -2.31 -3.50 -19.07
CA LYS A 110 -1.76 -4.56 -19.92
C LYS A 110 -0.68 -5.37 -19.23
N VAL A 111 0.10 -4.79 -18.33
CA VAL A 111 1.23 -5.47 -17.66
C VAL A 111 0.82 -5.97 -16.28
N GLU A 112 0.37 -5.08 -15.40
CA GLU A 112 0.07 -5.44 -14.01
C GLU A 112 -1.17 -6.34 -13.91
N ARG A 113 -2.24 -6.01 -14.65
CA ARG A 113 -3.44 -6.85 -14.70
C ARG A 113 -3.19 -8.22 -15.35
N ALA A 114 -2.40 -8.29 -16.42
CA ALA A 114 -2.12 -9.57 -17.08
C ALA A 114 -1.26 -10.49 -16.21
N ARG A 115 -0.33 -9.95 -15.41
CA ARG A 115 0.38 -10.72 -14.37
C ARG A 115 -0.59 -11.31 -13.32
N ALA A 116 -1.68 -10.59 -13.02
CA ALA A 116 -2.71 -11.07 -12.10
C ALA A 116 -3.59 -12.19 -12.69
N VAL A 117 -3.84 -12.18 -14.01
CA VAL A 117 -4.69 -13.17 -14.70
C VAL A 117 -4.05 -14.56 -14.79
N ASN A 118 -2.72 -14.66 -14.69
CA ASN A 118 -2.02 -15.95 -14.57
C ASN A 118 -2.10 -16.58 -13.17
N TYR A 119 -2.76 -15.93 -12.21
CA TYR A 119 -3.24 -16.58 -10.99
C TYR A 119 -4.69 -16.98 -11.24
N PRO A 120 -5.12 -18.23 -10.96
CA PRO A 120 -6.48 -18.67 -11.24
C PRO A 120 -7.49 -17.75 -10.53
N ILE A 121 -8.17 -16.90 -11.31
CA ILE A 121 -9.19 -15.98 -10.83
C ILE A 121 -10.49 -16.78 -10.75
N ILE A 122 -10.92 -17.11 -9.53
CA ILE A 122 -12.28 -17.57 -9.27
C ILE A 122 -13.17 -16.30 -9.26
N GLN A 123 -13.75 -15.96 -10.41
CA GLN A 123 -14.34 -14.64 -10.65
C GLN A 123 -15.62 -14.31 -9.87
N ASP A 124 -16.37 -15.29 -9.35
CA ASP A 124 -17.72 -15.04 -8.82
C ASP A 124 -17.90 -15.20 -7.31
N THR A 125 -16.92 -15.76 -6.58
CA THR A 125 -17.01 -15.91 -5.10
C THR A 125 -16.19 -14.90 -4.30
N ILE A 126 -15.29 -14.14 -4.93
CA ILE A 126 -14.36 -13.23 -4.23
C ILE A 126 -15.10 -12.07 -3.55
N TYR A 127 -16.21 -11.57 -4.10
CA TYR A 127 -16.94 -10.46 -3.46
C TYR A 127 -17.49 -10.81 -2.06
N MET A 128 -17.77 -12.09 -1.77
CA MET A 128 -18.25 -12.51 -0.45
C MET A 128 -17.11 -12.75 0.55
N ASP A 129 -15.85 -12.80 0.10
CA ASP A 129 -14.73 -13.30 0.90
C ASP A 129 -13.55 -12.30 0.96
N ILE A 130 -13.79 -11.05 0.51
CA ILE A 130 -12.95 -9.90 0.84
C ILE A 130 -13.24 -9.55 2.30
N GLN A 131 -12.25 -9.79 3.16
CA GLN A 131 -12.42 -9.52 4.59
C GLN A 131 -12.74 -8.03 4.80
N MET A 132 -13.91 -7.74 5.37
CA MET A 132 -14.36 -6.39 5.71
C MET A 132 -13.47 -5.71 6.76
N ASP A 133 -12.63 -6.48 7.45
CA ASP A 133 -11.66 -5.99 8.43
C ASP A 133 -10.41 -5.36 7.78
N SER A 134 -10.21 -5.55 6.46
CA SER A 134 -9.11 -4.97 5.69
C SER A 134 -9.43 -3.54 5.26
N GLN A 135 -8.38 -2.72 5.08
CA GLN A 135 -8.54 -1.37 4.52
C GLN A 135 -9.10 -1.40 3.09
N PHE A 136 -8.74 -2.42 2.29
CA PHE A 136 -9.31 -2.60 0.96
C PHE A 136 -10.81 -2.94 1.01
N GLY A 137 -11.20 -3.85 1.89
CA GLY A 137 -12.60 -4.23 2.11
C GLY A 137 -13.43 -3.05 2.60
N LEU A 138 -12.92 -2.28 3.58
CA LEU A 138 -13.59 -1.07 4.05
C LEU A 138 -13.74 -0.01 2.94
N ALA A 139 -12.72 0.18 2.10
CA ALA A 139 -12.80 1.12 0.98
C ALA A 139 -13.85 0.68 -0.06
N LEU A 140 -13.96 -0.62 -0.33
CA LEU A 140 -14.99 -1.18 -1.20
C LEU A 140 -16.40 -1.02 -0.61
N ALA A 141 -16.56 -1.22 0.70
CA ALA A 141 -17.83 -0.99 1.40
C ALA A 141 -18.25 0.49 1.37
N LEU A 142 -17.29 1.41 1.26
CA LEU A 142 -17.50 2.85 1.18
C LEU A 142 -17.40 3.40 -0.25
N TYR A 143 -17.45 2.53 -1.26
CA TYR A 143 -17.28 2.89 -2.68
C TYR A 143 -18.17 4.06 -3.11
N GLU A 144 -19.47 3.98 -2.85
CA GLU A 144 -20.45 5.02 -3.18
C GLU A 144 -20.19 6.31 -2.39
N LYS A 145 -19.85 6.19 -1.11
CA LYS A 145 -19.59 7.33 -0.22
C LYS A 145 -18.39 8.15 -0.68
N PHE A 146 -17.34 7.48 -1.13
CA PHE A 146 -16.15 8.14 -1.68
C PHE A 146 -16.26 8.48 -3.17
N ARG A 147 -17.36 8.09 -3.83
CA ARG A 147 -17.56 8.27 -5.29
C ARG A 147 -16.38 7.74 -6.09
N LEU A 148 -15.86 6.58 -5.69
CA LEU A 148 -14.67 6.01 -6.30
C LEU A 148 -14.92 5.71 -7.77
N LYS A 149 -13.91 5.90 -8.60
CA LYS A 149 -13.97 5.60 -10.03
C LYS A 149 -13.86 4.08 -10.26
N PRO A 150 -14.39 3.55 -11.37
CA PRO A 150 -14.30 2.12 -11.67
C PRO A 150 -12.89 1.52 -11.57
N PHE A 151 -11.86 2.24 -12.06
CA PHE A 151 -10.47 1.75 -11.97
C PHE A 151 -9.96 1.65 -10.52
N GLN A 152 -10.46 2.48 -9.60
CA GLN A 152 -10.08 2.44 -8.19
C GLN A 152 -10.70 1.22 -7.52
N LYS A 153 -11.97 0.92 -7.85
CA LYS A 153 -12.64 -0.31 -7.42
C LYS A 153 -11.90 -1.55 -7.90
N ASP A 154 -11.52 -1.59 -9.18
CA ASP A 154 -10.75 -2.71 -9.74
C ASP A 154 -9.39 -2.88 -9.03
N SER A 155 -8.71 -1.76 -8.74
CA SER A 155 -7.45 -1.76 -7.99
C SER A 155 -7.63 -2.27 -6.56
N LEU A 156 -8.70 -1.84 -5.87
CA LEU A 156 -9.02 -2.31 -4.52
C LEU A 156 -9.29 -3.82 -4.49
N ILE A 157 -10.08 -4.34 -5.44
CA ILE A 157 -10.36 -5.78 -5.55
C ILE A 157 -9.07 -6.57 -5.83
N TYR A 158 -8.24 -6.05 -6.73
CA TYR A 158 -6.96 -6.67 -7.06
C TYR A 158 -6.06 -6.78 -5.82
N TYR A 159 -5.83 -5.68 -5.11
CA TYR A 159 -4.94 -5.69 -3.94
C TYR A 159 -5.55 -6.42 -2.73
N ALA A 160 -6.88 -6.45 -2.58
CA ALA A 160 -7.55 -7.29 -1.60
C ALA A 160 -7.32 -8.80 -1.87
N THR A 161 -7.44 -9.21 -3.13
CA THR A 161 -7.15 -10.58 -3.55
C THR A 161 -5.68 -10.95 -3.30
N LEU A 162 -4.76 -10.05 -3.66
CA LEU A 162 -3.32 -10.26 -3.45
C LEU A 162 -2.95 -10.35 -1.96
N LEU A 163 -3.55 -9.51 -1.10
CA LEU A 163 -3.40 -9.57 0.35
C LEU A 163 -3.75 -10.98 0.86
N LYS A 164 -4.93 -11.48 0.48
CA LYS A 164 -5.40 -12.81 0.90
C LYS A 164 -4.51 -13.94 0.42
N GLN A 165 -4.05 -13.89 -0.83
CA GLN A 165 -3.10 -14.87 -1.36
C GLN A 165 -1.79 -14.88 -0.57
N LYS A 166 -1.25 -13.71 -0.23
CA LYS A 166 -0.04 -13.61 0.59
C LYS A 166 -0.28 -14.13 2.01
N GLU A 167 -1.42 -13.80 2.63
CA GLU A 167 -1.79 -14.37 3.93
C GLU A 167 -1.87 -15.89 3.91
N MET A 168 -2.54 -16.48 2.91
CA MET A 168 -2.65 -17.94 2.76
C MET A 168 -1.28 -18.57 2.56
N TYR A 169 -0.45 -18.00 1.68
CA TYR A 169 0.90 -18.49 1.44
C TYR A 169 1.74 -18.49 2.71
N PHE A 170 1.72 -17.40 3.48
CA PHE A 170 2.46 -17.30 4.75
C PHE A 170 1.95 -18.33 5.77
N LYS A 171 0.63 -18.49 5.91
CA LYS A 171 0.03 -19.49 6.81
C LYS A 171 0.40 -20.93 6.45
N GLN A 172 0.55 -21.24 5.16
CA GLN A 172 0.81 -22.60 4.67
C GLN A 172 2.30 -22.96 4.63
N ASN A 173 3.18 -21.97 4.43
CA ASN A 173 4.60 -22.23 4.10
C ASN A 173 5.58 -21.72 5.16
N LEU A 174 5.11 -21.03 6.21
CA LEU A 174 5.96 -20.53 7.27
C LEU A 174 5.37 -20.93 8.63
N ASP A 175 5.99 -21.92 9.28
CA ASP A 175 5.56 -22.51 10.55
C ASP A 175 5.34 -21.48 11.70
N SER A 176 5.88 -20.27 11.57
CA SER A 176 5.72 -19.16 12.53
C SER A 176 5.58 -17.78 11.87
N GLY A 177 5.38 -17.74 10.55
CA GLY A 177 5.45 -16.48 9.79
C GLY A 177 4.24 -15.59 9.99
N TYR A 178 4.38 -14.51 10.78
CA TYR A 178 3.39 -13.43 10.80
C TYR A 178 3.47 -12.62 9.49
N PHE A 179 2.36 -12.56 8.77
CA PHE A 179 2.21 -11.65 7.64
C PHE A 179 1.72 -10.28 8.13
N ASP A 180 2.53 -9.25 7.91
CA ASP A 180 2.19 -7.88 8.30
C ASP A 180 1.18 -7.27 7.31
N LYS A 181 -0.10 -7.57 7.56
CA LYS A 181 -1.25 -7.01 6.82
C LYS A 181 -1.24 -5.49 6.81
N ALA A 182 -0.89 -4.84 7.93
CA ALA A 182 -0.91 -3.39 8.03
C ALA A 182 0.15 -2.75 7.12
N ALA A 183 1.38 -3.29 7.13
CA ALA A 183 2.43 -2.86 6.23
C ALA A 183 2.00 -3.03 4.77
N PHE A 184 1.44 -4.18 4.40
CA PHE A 184 0.95 -4.42 3.04
C PHE A 184 -0.12 -3.38 2.64
N GLU A 185 -1.18 -3.23 3.43
CA GLU A 185 -2.25 -2.27 3.12
C GLU A 185 -1.72 -0.85 2.97
N SER A 186 -0.88 -0.40 3.89
CA SER A 186 -0.30 0.96 3.84
C SER A 186 0.56 1.22 2.60
N LEU A 187 1.19 0.17 2.06
CA LEU A 187 2.01 0.24 0.86
C LEU A 187 1.19 0.35 -0.43
N TYR A 188 0.00 -0.28 -0.46
CA TYR A 188 -0.79 -0.46 -1.68
C TYR A 188 -2.05 0.40 -1.73
N MET A 189 -2.60 0.85 -0.60
CA MET A 189 -3.75 1.77 -0.55
C MET A 189 -3.54 3.07 -1.35
N PRO A 190 -2.36 3.74 -1.33
CA PRO A 190 -2.10 4.92 -2.16
C PRO A 190 -2.09 4.66 -3.67
N LYS A 191 -2.10 3.40 -4.11
CA LYS A 191 -2.24 3.03 -5.52
C LYS A 191 -3.71 2.90 -5.94
N CYS A 192 -4.60 2.68 -4.97
CA CYS A 192 -6.03 2.54 -5.20
C CYS A 192 -6.77 3.88 -5.04
N LEU A 193 -6.38 4.63 -4.01
CA LEU A 193 -7.05 5.84 -3.56
C LEU A 193 -6.15 7.05 -3.71
N THR A 194 -6.75 8.20 -3.98
CA THR A 194 -6.10 9.50 -3.81
C THR A 194 -5.77 9.74 -2.34
N GLU A 195 -4.88 10.69 -2.06
CA GLU A 195 -4.53 11.03 -0.69
C GLU A 195 -5.75 11.47 0.14
N LEU A 196 -6.65 12.26 -0.46
CA LEU A 196 -7.86 12.73 0.22
C LEU A 196 -8.80 11.56 0.58
N GLU A 197 -9.04 10.66 -0.36
CA GLU A 197 -9.88 9.46 -0.14
C GLU A 197 -9.25 8.54 0.90
N TYR A 198 -7.94 8.32 0.84
CA TYR A 198 -7.27 7.45 1.79
C TYR A 198 -7.26 8.02 3.22
N ASN A 199 -6.98 9.32 3.36
CA ASN A 199 -7.10 10.00 4.66
C ASN A 199 -8.55 9.95 5.19
N GLY A 200 -9.55 10.11 4.30
CA GLY A 200 -10.97 9.97 4.64
C GLY A 200 -11.33 8.56 5.13
N LEU A 201 -10.83 7.53 4.46
CA LEU A 201 -10.99 6.13 4.87
C LEU A 201 -10.43 5.87 6.25
N LEU A 202 -9.17 6.27 6.49
CA LEU A 202 -8.50 6.11 7.77
C LEU A 202 -9.20 6.89 8.88
N SER A 203 -9.72 8.08 8.58
CA SER A 203 -10.52 8.83 9.54
C SER A 203 -11.82 8.12 9.93
N ILE A 204 -12.46 7.39 9.01
CA ILE A 204 -13.66 6.59 9.32
C ILE A 204 -13.29 5.35 10.12
N LYS A 205 -12.30 4.58 9.65
CA LYS A 205 -11.78 3.37 10.32
C LYS A 205 -11.43 3.64 11.78
N ASN A 206 -10.68 4.71 12.02
CA ASN A 206 -10.10 5.00 13.32
C ASN A 206 -11.03 5.79 14.26
N LYS A 207 -12.25 6.16 13.81
CA LYS A 207 -13.18 6.99 14.58
C LYS A 207 -13.61 6.33 15.89
N VAL A 208 -13.97 5.05 15.87
CA VAL A 208 -14.48 4.33 17.05
C VAL A 208 -13.40 4.18 18.12
N VAL A 209 -12.20 3.76 17.72
CA VAL A 209 -11.05 3.63 18.63
C VAL A 209 -10.66 4.99 19.21
N ALA A 210 -10.65 6.04 18.38
CA ALA A 210 -10.37 7.40 18.85
C ALA A 210 -11.43 7.93 19.83
N GLU A 211 -12.71 7.61 19.62
CA GLU A 211 -13.79 7.95 20.55
C GLU A 211 -13.59 7.29 21.92
N THR A 212 -13.33 5.98 21.96
CA THR A 212 -13.05 5.27 23.21
C THR A 212 -11.82 5.84 23.92
N ASN A 213 -10.70 6.01 23.20
CA ASN A 213 -9.46 6.54 23.77
C ASN A 213 -9.63 7.97 24.28
N SER A 214 -10.36 8.83 23.57
CA SER A 214 -10.62 10.21 23.99
C SER A 214 -11.44 10.27 25.29
N ARG A 215 -12.45 9.40 25.45
CA ARG A 215 -13.28 9.34 26.66
C ARG A 215 -12.49 8.83 27.86
N ASN A 216 -11.71 7.77 27.68
CA ASN A 216 -10.86 7.21 28.73
C ASN A 216 -9.83 8.23 29.18
N THR A 217 -9.14 8.86 28.23
CA THR A 217 -8.16 9.92 28.51
C THR A 217 -8.80 11.07 29.28
N TRP A 218 -9.95 11.56 28.82
CA TRP A 218 -10.64 12.65 29.53
C TRP A 218 -11.02 12.24 30.97
N TYR A 219 -11.51 11.02 31.16
CA TYR A 219 -11.88 10.50 32.48
C TYR A 219 -10.68 10.39 33.42
N ASP A 220 -9.53 9.93 32.92
CA ASP A 220 -8.29 9.87 33.69
C ASP A 220 -7.79 11.27 34.08
N LEU A 221 -7.84 12.22 33.14
CA LEU A 221 -7.53 13.62 33.42
C LEU A 221 -8.49 14.25 34.43
N ALA A 222 -9.77 13.90 34.39
CA ALA A 222 -10.79 14.39 35.32
C ALA A 222 -10.56 13.86 36.74
N LYS A 223 -10.23 12.57 36.88
CA LYS A 223 -9.82 11.96 38.16
C LYS A 223 -8.63 12.68 38.78
N GLN A 224 -7.67 13.09 37.96
CA GLN A 224 -6.48 13.84 38.38
C GLN A 224 -6.74 15.35 38.57
N LYS A 225 -7.99 15.82 38.40
CA LYS A 225 -8.38 17.24 38.49
C LYS A 225 -7.66 18.15 37.48
N LEU A 226 -7.22 17.62 36.34
CA LEU A 226 -6.44 18.34 35.32
C LEU A 226 -7.30 19.05 34.25
N VAL A 227 -8.61 18.78 34.20
CA VAL A 227 -9.54 19.28 33.16
C VAL A 227 -10.70 20.10 33.73
N THR A 228 -10.56 20.64 34.94
CA THR A 228 -11.63 21.34 35.68
C THR A 228 -12.13 22.64 35.01
N GLN A 229 -11.36 23.21 34.07
CA GLN A 229 -11.63 24.52 33.45
C GLN A 229 -12.12 24.46 31.99
N VAL A 230 -12.11 23.29 31.34
CA VAL A 230 -12.50 23.18 29.91
C VAL A 230 -13.75 22.31 29.78
N GLY A 231 -14.66 22.72 28.90
CA GLY A 231 -15.88 21.97 28.60
C GLY A 231 -15.56 20.52 28.23
N ARG A 232 -16.28 19.57 28.85
CA ARG A 232 -16.12 18.13 28.61
C ARG A 232 -16.19 17.78 27.13
N ASN A 233 -17.19 18.33 26.42
CA ASN A 233 -17.44 18.01 25.02
C ASN A 233 -16.31 18.52 24.12
N ASP A 234 -15.84 19.75 24.33
CA ASP A 234 -14.74 20.33 23.55
C ASP A 234 -13.43 19.57 23.78
N SER A 235 -13.17 19.17 25.03
CA SER A 235 -12.01 18.36 25.41
C SER A 235 -12.02 17.00 24.71
N ILE A 236 -13.15 16.30 24.76
CA ILE A 236 -13.33 15.00 24.11
C ILE A 236 -13.20 15.16 22.59
N PHE A 237 -13.73 16.23 22.00
CA PHE A 237 -13.60 16.49 20.57
C PHE A 237 -12.13 16.69 20.15
N GLN A 238 -11.37 17.54 20.86
CA GLN A 238 -9.95 17.76 20.58
C GLN A 238 -9.12 16.48 20.74
N LEU A 239 -9.36 15.73 21.83
CA LEU A 239 -8.72 14.43 22.06
C LEU A 239 -9.03 13.44 20.95
N LYS A 240 -10.29 13.36 20.52
CA LYS A 240 -10.71 12.49 19.42
C LYS A 240 -9.99 12.84 18.13
N MET A 241 -9.92 14.13 17.76
CA MET A 241 -9.20 14.56 16.55
C MET A 241 -7.71 14.20 16.62
N TYR A 242 -7.09 14.37 17.78
CA TYR A 242 -5.71 13.96 18.02
C TYR A 242 -5.50 12.45 17.85
N TYR A 243 -6.37 11.62 18.44
CA TYR A 243 -6.27 10.16 18.31
C TYR A 243 -6.57 9.66 16.89
N ILE A 244 -7.52 10.29 16.17
CA ILE A 244 -7.76 10.01 14.74
C ILE A 244 -6.48 10.26 13.94
N LEU A 245 -5.83 11.42 14.15
CA LEU A 245 -4.62 11.77 13.40
C LEU A 245 -3.47 10.80 13.70
N ARG A 246 -3.25 10.46 14.98
CA ARG A 246 -2.21 9.49 15.37
C ARG A 246 -2.44 8.11 14.77
N ALA A 247 -3.66 7.59 14.86
CA ALA A 247 -4.01 6.28 14.29
C ALA A 247 -3.93 6.30 12.75
N THR A 248 -4.31 7.41 12.12
CA THR A 248 -4.15 7.61 10.68
C THR A 248 -2.68 7.53 10.27
N VAL A 249 -1.76 8.20 10.98
CA VAL A 249 -0.32 8.11 10.71
C VAL A 249 0.20 6.69 10.97
N TRP A 250 -0.26 6.04 12.04
CA TRP A 250 0.12 4.68 12.36
C TRP A 250 -0.18 3.70 11.22
N ASP A 251 -1.40 3.76 10.69
CA ASP A 251 -1.86 2.93 9.59
C ASP A 251 -1.21 3.33 8.26
N LYS A 252 -1.21 4.64 7.91
CA LYS A 252 -0.73 5.15 6.61
C LYS A 252 0.74 4.86 6.35
N PHE A 253 1.54 4.79 7.41
CA PHE A 253 2.99 4.57 7.34
C PHE A 253 3.42 3.24 7.99
N ALA A 254 2.53 2.25 8.09
CA ALA A 254 2.87 0.96 8.68
C ALA A 254 4.06 0.28 7.98
N HIS A 255 4.20 0.44 6.66
CA HIS A 255 5.34 -0.04 5.87
C HIS A 255 6.65 0.75 6.08
N LEU A 256 6.63 1.89 6.78
CA LEU A 256 7.80 2.75 7.04
C LEU A 256 7.89 3.11 8.53
N PRO A 257 8.35 2.20 9.41
CA PRO A 257 8.33 2.40 10.86
C PRO A 257 9.06 3.65 11.35
N GLN A 258 10.19 4.01 10.74
CA GLN A 258 10.96 5.20 11.10
C GLN A 258 10.18 6.49 10.79
N LEU A 259 9.63 6.60 9.58
CA LEU A 259 8.82 7.75 9.18
C LEU A 259 7.54 7.82 10.01
N ARG A 260 6.87 6.69 10.24
CA ARG A 260 5.69 6.59 11.12
C ARG A 260 5.98 7.20 12.50
N ASN A 261 7.09 6.80 13.13
CA ASN A 261 7.45 7.27 14.45
C ASN A 261 7.77 8.78 14.45
N SER A 262 8.54 9.25 13.48
CA SER A 262 8.82 10.68 13.28
C SER A 262 7.54 11.49 13.10
N MET A 263 6.62 11.03 12.26
CA MET A 263 5.35 11.71 12.00
C MET A 263 4.47 11.73 13.24
N ILE A 264 4.40 10.64 14.01
CA ILE A 264 3.65 10.59 15.27
C ILE A 264 4.20 11.59 16.29
N GLN A 265 5.53 11.68 16.42
CA GLN A 265 6.17 12.63 17.33
C GLN A 265 5.91 14.10 16.95
N SER A 266 5.71 14.36 15.65
CA SER A 266 5.39 15.70 15.15
C SER A 266 3.95 16.14 15.43
N ILE A 267 3.04 15.21 15.77
CA ILE A 267 1.64 15.53 16.07
C ILE A 267 1.57 16.20 17.43
N LYS A 268 1.25 17.50 17.42
CA LYS A 268 1.05 18.26 18.66
C LYS A 268 -0.19 17.73 19.40
N PRO A 269 -0.06 17.28 20.65
CA PRO A 269 -1.21 16.95 21.48
C PRO A 269 -2.02 18.22 21.79
N PRO A 270 -3.33 18.12 22.06
CA PRO A 270 -4.13 19.25 22.52
C PRO A 270 -3.58 19.82 23.83
N TYR A 271 -3.82 21.11 24.07
CA TYR A 271 -3.30 21.85 25.23
C TYR A 271 -3.57 21.13 26.57
N LEU A 272 -4.74 20.51 26.71
CA LEU A 272 -5.10 19.72 27.89
C LEU A 272 -4.13 18.57 28.17
N LEU A 273 -3.68 17.86 27.13
CA LEU A 273 -2.69 16.80 27.27
C LEU A 273 -1.30 17.36 27.55
N GLN A 274 -0.95 18.50 26.94
CA GLN A 274 0.33 19.17 27.24
C GLN A 274 0.42 19.55 28.71
N LYS A 275 -0.63 20.19 29.24
CA LYS A 275 -0.71 20.57 30.66
C LYS A 275 -0.64 19.35 31.57
N ALA A 276 -1.37 18.29 31.24
CA ALA A 276 -1.36 17.06 32.00
C ALA A 276 0.00 16.37 32.05
N TRP A 277 0.70 16.31 30.91
CA TRP A 277 2.05 15.73 30.84
C TRP A 277 3.08 16.57 31.59
N ALA A 278 2.97 17.90 31.54
CA ALA A 278 3.81 18.79 32.34
C ALA A 278 3.62 18.54 33.84
N THR A 279 2.36 18.51 34.32
CA THR A 279 2.06 18.25 35.75
C THR A 279 2.51 16.85 36.18
N LYS A 280 2.36 15.83 35.33
CA LYS A 280 2.84 14.48 35.65
C LYS A 280 4.36 14.42 35.75
N ASN A 281 5.08 15.04 34.81
CA ASN A 281 6.55 15.07 34.87
C ASN A 281 7.06 15.84 36.10
N GLU A 282 6.36 16.89 36.52
CA GLU A 282 6.64 17.60 37.76
C GLU A 282 6.39 16.72 38.99
N LEU A 283 5.28 15.98 39.04
CA LEU A 283 4.99 15.04 40.13
C LEU A 283 6.00 13.89 40.19
N ASP A 284 6.31 13.26 39.05
CA ASP A 284 7.32 12.19 38.95
C ASP A 284 8.72 12.70 39.36
N TYR A 285 9.03 13.98 39.10
CA TYR A 285 10.28 14.63 39.52
C TYR A 285 10.29 14.91 41.04
N GLN A 286 9.18 15.39 41.61
CA GLN A 286 9.07 15.64 43.05
C GLN A 286 9.08 14.33 43.85
N GLU A 287 8.37 13.28 43.41
CA GLU A 287 8.40 11.97 44.05
C GLU A 287 9.81 11.38 44.07
N LYS A 288 10.57 11.47 42.97
CA LYS A 288 11.98 11.05 42.94
C LYS A 288 12.91 11.92 43.79
N LYS A 289 12.57 13.19 43.99
CA LYS A 289 13.35 14.13 44.81
C LYS A 289 13.15 13.90 46.31
N TYR A 290 11.98 13.38 46.70
CA TYR A 290 11.60 13.11 48.09
C TYR A 290 11.60 11.62 48.47
N SER A 291 11.88 10.70 47.54
CA SER A 291 12.22 9.31 47.83
C SER A 291 13.71 9.18 48.12
N TRP A 292 14.10 9.52 49.35
CA TRP A 292 15.34 9.06 49.99
C TRP A 292 14.98 8.04 51.07
#